data_AF-A0A264Y3E8-F1
#
_entry.id   AF-A0A264Y3E8-F1
#
_cell.length_a   1.000
_cell.length_b   1.000
_cell.length_c   1.000
_cell.angle_alpha   90.00
_cell.angle_beta   90.00
_cell.angle_gamma   90.00
#
_symmetry.space_group_name_H-M   'P 1'
#
loop_
_entity.id
_entity.type
_entity.pdbx_description
1 polymer ?
#
loop_
_entity_poly.entity_id
_entity_poly.type
_entity_poly.pdbx_seq_one_letter_code
_entity_poly.pdbx_strand_id
1 'polypeptide(L)'
;METLPITARSFENDYHINGDNFEKAYKNHLSGFREWTELDHAEEWLVFPDNIGPHVSIDETCLSTGEVYTIVCNKDAHGRKGCIIAIIKGTKAKDAISVLSKIPESLRMNVVEVTLDFSESMHSIVETCFPKAMLTLDRFHHQQFCLEALQEVRREYRREQMTKDANDREEHRLRMKERTKNDGPWVDEDGHAIRRNAKFSPKRLENEETRAELLARSKALLMMSPDKWTETQKERSEILFREFPDIKTAFTLTHSLRMIFSQRCSKEQGALSLRSWYSKVAEFGNKAFNDIAAAMYDREDEILNYFVFRSTNASAESFNAKVKHFRAQLRGIIDKKFFLFRLTRLYA
;
A
#
# COMPACT_ATOMS: atom_id res chain seq x y z
N MET A 1 -4.97 13.75 -31.57
CA MET A 1 -5.10 15.16 -31.16
C MET A 1 -5.21 15.34 -29.65
N GLU A 2 -5.09 14.29 -28.83
CA GLU A 2 -5.00 14.44 -27.37
C GLU A 2 -3.62 13.99 -26.91
N THR A 3 -2.87 14.89 -26.28
CA THR A 3 -1.47 14.66 -25.87
C THR A 3 -1.24 14.92 -24.38
N LEU A 4 -2.15 15.65 -23.74
CA LEU A 4 -2.07 16.02 -22.33
C LEU A 4 -3.39 15.71 -21.62
N PRO A 5 -3.35 15.21 -20.37
CA PRO A 5 -4.52 15.10 -19.52
C PRO A 5 -4.87 16.51 -19.01
N ILE A 6 -5.63 17.29 -19.77
CA ILE A 6 -6.11 18.62 -19.36
C ILE A 6 -7.56 18.81 -19.76
N THR A 7 -8.28 19.67 -19.06
CA THR A 7 -9.70 19.93 -19.34
C THR A 7 -9.85 21.07 -20.35
N ALA A 8 -10.97 21.08 -21.09
CA ALA A 8 -11.33 22.20 -21.96
C ALA A 8 -11.35 23.54 -21.21
N ARG A 9 -11.74 23.52 -19.92
CA ARG A 9 -11.72 24.70 -19.04
C ARG A 9 -10.34 25.30 -18.83
N SER A 10 -9.28 24.52 -19.02
CA SER A 10 -7.90 25.02 -18.90
C SER A 10 -7.58 26.06 -19.99
N PHE A 11 -8.34 26.10 -21.09
CA PHE A 11 -8.16 27.03 -22.19
C PHE A 11 -9.03 28.31 -22.08
N GLU A 12 -9.94 28.40 -21.09
CA GLU A 12 -10.90 29.51 -21.00
C GLU A 12 -10.22 30.87 -20.89
N ASN A 13 -9.21 30.98 -20.02
CA ASN A 13 -8.51 32.23 -19.78
C ASN A 13 -7.56 32.60 -20.91
N ASP A 14 -6.82 31.62 -21.44
CA ASP A 14 -5.78 31.86 -22.46
C ASP A 14 -6.38 32.14 -23.84
N TYR A 15 -7.53 31.54 -24.17
CA TYR A 15 -8.15 31.63 -25.49
C TYR A 15 -9.50 32.35 -25.49
N HIS A 16 -9.97 32.83 -24.33
CA HIS A 16 -11.24 33.53 -24.17
C HIS A 16 -12.45 32.75 -24.73
N ILE A 17 -12.44 31.43 -24.58
CA ILE A 17 -13.53 30.53 -25.00
C ILE A 17 -14.36 30.09 -23.80
N ASN A 18 -15.60 29.66 -24.03
CA ASN A 18 -16.38 28.94 -23.02
C ASN A 18 -15.96 27.46 -23.01
N GLY A 19 -15.36 26.99 -21.92
CA GLY A 19 -14.77 25.66 -21.81
C GLY A 19 -15.81 24.55 -21.85
N ASP A 20 -16.99 24.77 -21.28
CA ASP A 20 -18.09 23.79 -21.32
C ASP A 20 -18.62 23.58 -22.75
N ASN A 21 -18.76 24.66 -23.53
CA ASN A 21 -19.15 24.57 -24.93
C ASN A 21 -18.03 23.95 -25.77
N PHE A 22 -16.77 24.29 -25.50
CA PHE A 22 -15.63 23.68 -26.17
C PHE A 22 -15.53 22.19 -25.87
N GLU A 23 -15.76 21.75 -24.63
CA GLU A 23 -15.78 20.33 -24.28
C GLU A 23 -16.87 19.57 -25.02
N LYS A 24 -18.08 20.14 -25.09
CA LYS A 24 -19.19 19.56 -25.87
C LYS A 24 -18.85 19.47 -27.35
N ALA A 25 -18.26 20.52 -27.93
CA ALA A 25 -17.83 20.52 -29.33
C ALA A 25 -16.72 19.50 -29.56
N TYR A 26 -15.73 19.44 -28.68
CA TYR A 26 -14.63 18.47 -28.74
C TYR A 26 -15.16 17.04 -28.70
N LYS A 27 -16.04 16.73 -27.74
CA LYS A 27 -16.67 15.42 -27.63
C LYS A 27 -17.51 15.05 -28.85
N ASN A 28 -18.38 15.93 -29.31
CA ASN A 28 -19.39 15.57 -30.31
C ASN A 28 -18.91 15.69 -31.76
N HIS A 29 -17.86 16.49 -32.02
CA HIS A 29 -17.50 16.85 -33.40
C HIS A 29 -16.00 16.81 -33.73
N LEU A 30 -15.09 16.99 -32.76
CA LEU A 30 -13.66 17.15 -33.07
C LEU A 30 -12.79 15.94 -32.69
N SER A 31 -13.17 15.21 -31.64
CA SER A 31 -12.30 14.21 -31.03
C SER A 31 -12.31 12.86 -31.74
N GLY A 32 -13.39 12.55 -32.48
CA GLY A 32 -13.67 11.23 -33.04
C GLY A 32 -14.42 10.29 -32.08
N PHE A 33 -14.93 10.80 -30.95
CA PHE A 33 -15.60 9.99 -29.94
C PHE A 33 -16.90 9.33 -30.46
N ARG A 34 -17.63 9.99 -31.36
CA ARG A 34 -18.89 9.46 -31.91
C ARG A 34 -18.66 8.35 -32.93
N GLU A 35 -17.49 8.36 -33.55
CA GLU A 35 -17.03 7.39 -34.55
C GLU A 35 -16.13 6.31 -33.94
N TRP A 36 -15.93 6.33 -32.62
CA TRP A 36 -15.07 5.37 -31.94
C TRP A 36 -15.68 3.97 -31.98
N THR A 37 -14.97 3.02 -32.60
CA THR A 37 -15.43 1.63 -32.82
C THR A 37 -15.77 0.91 -31.52
N GLU A 38 -15.08 1.25 -30.42
CA GLU A 38 -15.29 0.60 -29.14
C GLU A 38 -16.45 1.21 -28.32
N LEU A 39 -17.08 2.29 -28.82
CA LEU A 39 -18.04 3.10 -28.04
C LEU A 39 -19.18 2.28 -27.41
N ASP A 40 -19.66 1.24 -28.09
CA ASP A 40 -20.78 0.42 -27.63
C ASP A 40 -20.45 -0.38 -26.37
N HIS A 41 -19.22 -0.91 -26.28
CA HIS A 41 -18.78 -1.79 -25.22
C HIS A 41 -17.66 -1.20 -24.33
N ALA A 42 -17.24 0.04 -24.59
CA ALA A 42 -16.11 0.71 -23.93
C ALA A 42 -16.18 0.74 -22.40
N GLU A 43 -17.38 0.75 -21.80
CA GLU A 43 -17.52 0.70 -20.34
C GLU A 43 -17.19 -0.66 -19.74
N GLU A 44 -17.35 -1.73 -20.53
CA GLU A 44 -17.20 -3.12 -20.10
C GLU A 44 -15.77 -3.62 -20.35
N TRP A 45 -15.22 -3.35 -21.54
CA TRP A 45 -13.85 -3.72 -21.85
C TRP A 45 -13.27 -2.89 -23.00
N LEU A 46 -11.95 -2.77 -23.00
CA LEU A 46 -11.14 -2.17 -24.07
C LEU A 46 -9.84 -2.97 -24.19
N VAL A 47 -9.41 -3.29 -25.41
CA VAL A 47 -8.20 -4.10 -25.66
C VAL A 47 -7.40 -3.50 -26.81
N PHE A 48 -6.09 -3.43 -26.62
CA PHE A 48 -5.11 -2.86 -27.56
C PHE A 48 -3.96 -3.86 -27.76
N PRO A 49 -4.12 -4.87 -28.62
CA PRO A 49 -3.13 -5.93 -28.81
C PRO A 49 -1.75 -5.43 -29.22
N ASP A 50 -1.68 -4.36 -30.01
CA ASP A 50 -0.42 -3.79 -30.52
C ASP A 50 0.48 -3.21 -29.40
N ASN A 51 -0.09 -2.96 -28.23
CA ASN A 51 0.64 -2.40 -27.09
C ASN A 51 1.30 -3.47 -26.22
N ILE A 52 1.05 -4.76 -26.47
CA ILE A 52 1.62 -5.82 -25.65
C ILE A 52 3.14 -5.86 -25.78
N GLY A 53 3.81 -5.89 -24.63
CA GLY A 53 5.26 -5.94 -24.51
C GLY A 53 5.73 -7.16 -23.72
N PRO A 54 7.05 -7.41 -23.65
CA PRO A 54 7.61 -8.51 -22.88
C PRO A 54 7.37 -8.39 -21.37
N HIS A 55 7.23 -7.17 -20.84
CA HIS A 55 6.98 -6.93 -19.42
C HIS A 55 5.60 -6.30 -19.21
N VAL A 56 4.73 -7.03 -18.52
CA VAL A 56 3.34 -6.63 -18.27
C VAL A 56 3.11 -6.44 -16.77
N SER A 57 2.22 -5.52 -16.41
CA SER A 57 1.72 -5.39 -15.03
C SER A 57 0.20 -5.42 -15.03
N ILE A 58 -0.38 -6.10 -14.05
CA ILE A 58 -1.83 -6.18 -13.83
C ILE A 58 -2.14 -5.59 -12.46
N ASP A 59 -3.08 -4.65 -12.43
CA ASP A 59 -3.54 -4.04 -11.18
C ASP A 59 -4.99 -3.61 -11.31
N GLU A 60 -5.64 -3.37 -10.18
CA GLU A 60 -7.02 -2.93 -10.07
C GLU A 60 -7.08 -1.44 -9.72
N THR A 61 -8.00 -0.71 -10.34
CA THR A 61 -8.19 0.71 -10.02
C THR A 61 -9.66 1.10 -10.02
N CYS A 62 -10.00 1.96 -9.07
CA CYS A 62 -11.35 2.48 -8.94
C CYS A 62 -11.48 3.76 -9.77
N LEU A 63 -12.24 3.70 -10.87
CA LEU A 63 -12.44 4.84 -11.76
C LEU A 63 -13.53 5.79 -11.24
N SER A 64 -14.70 5.24 -10.89
CA SER A 64 -15.87 5.97 -10.37
C SER A 64 -16.27 5.44 -8.99
N THR A 65 -17.21 6.09 -8.29
CA THR A 65 -17.65 5.66 -6.94
C THR A 65 -18.16 4.22 -6.92
N GLY A 66 -17.29 3.28 -6.56
CA GLY A 66 -17.58 1.86 -6.36
C GLY A 66 -17.25 0.95 -7.53
N GLU A 67 -16.83 1.48 -8.69
CA GLU A 67 -16.51 0.66 -9.87
C GLU A 67 -15.00 0.44 -9.99
N VAL A 68 -14.60 -0.80 -9.75
CA VAL A 68 -13.22 -1.27 -9.90
C VAL A 68 -13.03 -1.82 -11.31
N TYR A 69 -11.88 -1.53 -11.91
CA TYR A 69 -11.46 -2.01 -13.21
C TYR A 69 -10.11 -2.73 -13.08
N THR A 70 -9.96 -3.89 -13.70
CA THR A 70 -8.65 -4.52 -13.93
C THR A 70 -7.99 -3.84 -15.12
N ILE A 71 -6.79 -3.28 -14.91
CA ILE A 71 -5.98 -2.66 -15.97
C ILE A 71 -4.74 -3.52 -16.21
N VAL A 72 -4.50 -3.83 -17.48
CA VAL A 72 -3.29 -4.52 -17.94
C VAL A 72 -2.41 -3.51 -18.67
N CYS A 73 -1.18 -3.33 -18.21
CA CYS A 73 -0.26 -2.33 -18.73
C CYS A 73 1.04 -2.94 -19.27
N ASN A 74 1.57 -2.36 -20.35
CA ASN A 74 2.93 -2.55 -20.81
C ASN A 74 3.89 -1.68 -19.99
N LYS A 75 4.81 -2.32 -19.28
CA LYS A 75 5.77 -1.65 -18.38
C LYS A 75 6.82 -0.85 -19.16
N ASP A 76 7.17 -1.30 -20.35
CA ASP A 76 8.20 -0.69 -21.20
C ASP A 76 7.75 0.66 -21.77
N ALA A 77 6.44 0.93 -21.79
CA ALA A 77 5.89 2.23 -22.18
C ALA A 77 6.04 3.32 -21.09
N HIS A 78 6.49 2.97 -19.88
CA HIS A 78 6.71 3.90 -18.76
C HIS A 78 5.48 4.81 -18.44
N GLY A 79 4.27 4.25 -18.57
CA GLY A 79 3.03 4.97 -18.34
C GLY A 79 2.76 6.09 -19.36
N ARG A 80 3.36 6.01 -20.55
CA ARG A 80 3.13 6.94 -21.67
C ARG A 80 2.20 6.28 -22.70
N LYS A 81 2.14 6.81 -23.91
CA LYS A 81 1.39 6.22 -25.02
C LYS A 81 1.84 4.78 -25.29
N GLY A 82 0.90 3.87 -25.55
CA GLY A 82 1.17 2.43 -25.68
C GLY A 82 1.30 1.67 -24.34
N CYS A 83 0.97 2.30 -23.22
CA CYS A 83 0.97 1.66 -21.90
C CYS A 83 -0.26 0.77 -21.69
N ILE A 84 -1.45 1.16 -22.13
CA ILE A 84 -2.67 0.37 -21.88
C ILE A 84 -2.71 -0.80 -22.86
N ILE A 85 -2.71 -2.03 -22.35
CA ILE A 85 -2.99 -3.24 -23.12
C ILE A 85 -4.48 -3.58 -23.03
N ALA A 86 -5.06 -3.51 -21.84
CA ALA A 86 -6.48 -3.74 -21.63
C ALA A 86 -7.04 -2.96 -20.43
N ILE A 87 -8.31 -2.59 -20.52
CA ILE A 87 -9.14 -2.10 -19.40
C ILE A 87 -10.36 -2.99 -19.34
N ILE A 88 -10.62 -3.62 -18.20
CA ILE A 88 -11.73 -4.55 -18.00
C ILE A 88 -12.53 -4.12 -16.78
N LYS A 89 -13.86 -4.06 -16.90
CA LYS A 89 -14.75 -3.74 -15.79
C LYS A 89 -14.84 -4.89 -14.81
N GLY A 90 -14.68 -4.59 -13.53
CA GLY A 90 -14.72 -5.57 -12.44
C GLY A 90 -13.38 -6.26 -12.20
N THR A 91 -13.39 -7.22 -11.27
CA THR A 91 -12.22 -7.94 -10.76
C THR A 91 -12.31 -9.46 -10.96
N LYS A 92 -13.36 -9.92 -11.64
CA LYS A 92 -13.63 -11.35 -11.85
C LYS A 92 -12.67 -11.93 -12.87
N ALA A 93 -11.91 -12.95 -12.47
CA ALA A 93 -10.95 -13.63 -13.33
C ALA A 93 -11.57 -14.11 -14.65
N LYS A 94 -12.76 -14.72 -14.60
CA LYS A 94 -13.47 -15.21 -15.79
C LYS A 94 -13.70 -14.14 -16.85
N ASP A 95 -14.09 -12.94 -16.42
CA ASP A 95 -14.42 -11.84 -17.32
C ASP A 95 -13.14 -11.27 -17.93
N ALA A 96 -12.10 -11.08 -17.10
CA ALA A 96 -10.78 -10.66 -17.57
C ALA A 96 -10.14 -11.67 -18.54
N ILE A 97 -10.20 -12.97 -18.27
CA ILE A 97 -9.70 -14.03 -19.15
C ILE A 97 -10.42 -13.99 -20.50
N SER A 98 -11.75 -13.87 -20.50
CA SER A 98 -12.56 -13.78 -21.73
C SER A 98 -12.13 -12.59 -22.60
N VAL A 99 -11.88 -11.43 -21.98
CA VAL A 99 -11.43 -10.23 -22.68
C VAL A 99 -9.99 -10.38 -23.18
N LEU A 100 -9.05 -10.80 -22.35
CA LEU A 100 -7.65 -10.96 -22.73
C LEU A 100 -7.42 -12.05 -23.78
N SER A 101 -8.31 -13.05 -23.84
CA SER A 101 -8.30 -14.07 -24.89
C SER A 101 -8.61 -13.51 -26.29
N LYS A 102 -9.11 -12.27 -26.39
CA LYS A 102 -9.23 -11.55 -27.67
C LYS A 102 -7.88 -11.13 -28.24
N ILE A 103 -6.84 -11.05 -27.40
CA ILE A 103 -5.46 -10.80 -27.85
C ILE A 103 -4.92 -12.08 -28.51
N PRO A 104 -4.36 -12.00 -29.73
CA PRO A 104 -3.75 -13.14 -30.41
C PRO A 104 -2.79 -13.92 -29.50
N GLU A 105 -2.91 -15.25 -29.52
CA GLU A 105 -2.09 -16.13 -28.69
C GLU A 105 -0.59 -15.94 -28.93
N SER A 106 -0.19 -15.72 -30.18
CA SER A 106 1.20 -15.45 -30.54
C SER A 106 1.80 -14.26 -29.78
N LEU A 107 1.01 -13.21 -29.55
CA LEU A 107 1.43 -12.04 -28.80
C LEU A 107 1.49 -12.32 -27.30
N ARG A 108 0.49 -13.04 -26.77
CA ARG A 108 0.45 -13.43 -25.35
C ARG A 108 1.61 -14.35 -24.96
N MET A 109 2.05 -15.20 -25.89
CA MET A 109 3.20 -16.10 -25.71
C MET A 109 4.56 -15.39 -25.71
N ASN A 110 4.62 -14.12 -26.11
CA ASN A 110 5.84 -13.32 -26.10
C ASN A 110 6.05 -12.55 -24.78
N VAL A 111 5.06 -12.57 -23.87
CA VAL A 111 5.20 -11.96 -22.55
C VAL A 111 6.18 -12.80 -21.72
N VAL A 112 7.22 -12.13 -21.21
CA VAL A 112 8.31 -12.73 -20.44
C VAL A 112 8.03 -12.66 -18.95
N GLU A 113 7.45 -11.57 -18.47
CA GLU A 113 7.15 -11.35 -17.06
C GLU A 113 5.82 -10.64 -16.89
N VAL A 114 5.03 -11.08 -15.91
CA VAL A 114 3.90 -10.32 -15.38
C VAL A 114 4.10 -10.03 -13.90
N THR A 115 4.05 -8.74 -13.53
CA THR A 115 3.98 -8.33 -12.11
C THR A 115 2.53 -8.13 -11.68
N LEU A 116 2.19 -8.65 -10.50
CA LEU A 116 0.84 -8.59 -9.94
C LEU A 116 0.89 -8.61 -8.41
N ASP A 117 -0.25 -8.29 -7.80
CA ASP A 117 -0.43 -8.38 -6.35
C ASP A 117 -0.83 -9.81 -5.93
N PHE A 118 -0.99 -10.04 -4.63
CA PHE A 118 -1.30 -11.34 -4.03
C PHE A 118 -2.74 -11.84 -4.25
N SER A 119 -3.39 -11.40 -5.33
CA SER A 119 -4.76 -11.76 -5.65
C SER A 119 -4.84 -13.07 -6.44
N GLU A 120 -5.62 -14.03 -5.94
CA GLU A 120 -5.87 -15.30 -6.63
C GLU A 120 -6.59 -15.10 -7.97
N SER A 121 -7.42 -14.06 -8.09
CA SER A 121 -8.06 -13.73 -9.36
C SER A 121 -7.03 -13.27 -10.40
N MET A 122 -6.06 -12.44 -10.00
CA MET A 122 -4.97 -12.00 -10.87
C MET A 122 -4.08 -13.17 -11.26
N HIS A 123 -3.77 -14.07 -10.32
CA HIS A 123 -3.00 -15.26 -10.61
C HIS A 123 -3.65 -16.13 -11.69
N SER A 124 -4.94 -16.46 -11.52
CA SER A 124 -5.70 -17.25 -12.49
C SER A 124 -5.74 -16.59 -13.88
N ILE A 125 -5.84 -15.25 -13.93
CA ILE A 125 -5.77 -14.49 -15.18
C ILE A 125 -4.41 -14.71 -15.86
N VAL A 126 -3.31 -14.55 -15.11
CA VAL A 126 -1.97 -14.63 -15.71
C VAL A 126 -1.63 -16.04 -16.17
N GLU A 127 -1.91 -17.05 -15.35
CA GLU A 127 -1.66 -18.45 -15.69
C GLU A 127 -2.40 -18.86 -16.96
N THR A 128 -3.63 -18.38 -17.14
CA THR A 128 -4.45 -18.69 -18.33
C THR A 128 -4.04 -17.88 -19.55
N CYS A 129 -3.83 -16.56 -19.38
CA CYS A 129 -3.65 -15.65 -20.50
C CYS A 129 -2.19 -15.52 -20.95
N PHE A 130 -1.22 -15.69 -20.07
CA PHE A 130 0.21 -15.48 -20.33
C PHE A 130 1.04 -16.70 -19.86
N PRO A 131 0.80 -17.90 -20.41
CA PRO A 131 1.31 -19.17 -19.85
C PRO A 131 2.84 -19.35 -19.90
N LYS A 132 3.55 -18.51 -20.67
CA LYS A 132 5.02 -18.49 -20.72
C LYS A 132 5.67 -17.43 -19.83
N ALA A 133 4.87 -16.51 -19.29
CA ALA A 133 5.40 -15.42 -18.50
C ALA A 133 5.77 -15.91 -17.10
N MET A 134 6.87 -15.36 -16.57
CA MET A 134 7.21 -15.49 -15.17
C MET A 134 6.27 -14.61 -14.34
N LEU A 135 5.60 -15.20 -13.36
CA LEU A 135 4.76 -14.46 -12.41
C LEU A 135 5.64 -13.91 -11.30
N THR A 136 5.70 -12.60 -11.16
CA THR A 136 6.46 -11.93 -10.09
C THR A 136 5.49 -11.25 -9.13
N LEU A 137 5.38 -11.77 -7.90
CA LEU A 137 4.55 -11.18 -6.86
C LEU A 137 5.22 -9.94 -6.26
N ASP A 138 4.42 -8.90 -6.04
CA ASP A 138 4.96 -7.63 -5.59
C ASP A 138 5.41 -7.64 -4.11
N ARG A 139 6.70 -7.39 -3.90
CA ARG A 139 7.33 -7.40 -2.58
C ARG A 139 6.81 -6.33 -1.61
N PHE A 140 6.23 -5.23 -2.11
CA PHE A 140 5.81 -4.13 -1.24
C PHE A 140 4.59 -4.49 -0.40
N HIS A 141 3.75 -5.39 -0.89
CA HIS A 141 2.60 -5.91 -0.16
C HIS A 141 3.01 -6.63 1.13
N HIS A 142 3.99 -7.56 1.06
CA HIS A 142 4.51 -8.22 2.26
C HIS A 142 5.20 -7.26 3.22
N GLN A 143 5.95 -6.29 2.68
CA GLN A 143 6.56 -5.26 3.51
C GLN A 143 5.51 -4.45 4.26
N GLN A 144 4.39 -4.13 3.61
CA GLN A 144 3.27 -3.44 4.23
C GLN A 144 2.61 -4.31 5.32
N PHE A 145 2.36 -5.59 5.05
CA PHE A 145 1.80 -6.50 6.06
C PHE A 145 2.70 -6.61 7.30
N CYS A 146 4.03 -6.73 7.13
CA CYS A 146 4.95 -6.75 8.26
C CYS A 146 4.97 -5.43 9.04
N LEU A 147 4.80 -4.28 8.36
CA LEU A 147 4.67 -2.99 9.01
C LEU A 147 3.36 -2.90 9.81
N GLU A 148 2.26 -3.41 9.27
CA GLU A 148 0.96 -3.47 9.95
C GLU A 148 1.00 -4.37 11.19
N ALA A 149 1.62 -5.55 11.08
CA ALA A 149 1.84 -6.47 12.18
C ALA A 149 2.70 -5.84 13.29
N LEU A 150 3.80 -5.15 12.93
CA LEU A 150 4.59 -4.38 13.89
C LEU A 150 3.75 -3.30 14.61
N GLN A 151 2.88 -2.60 13.87
CA GLN A 151 1.99 -1.60 14.48
C GLN A 151 0.90 -2.23 15.34
N GLU A 152 0.51 -3.48 15.09
CA GLU A 152 -0.38 -4.25 15.96
C GLU A 152 0.28 -4.53 17.30
N VAL A 153 1.50 -5.08 17.32
CA VAL A 153 2.28 -5.32 18.55
C VAL A 153 2.41 -4.02 19.36
N ARG A 154 2.76 -2.91 18.72
CA ARG A 154 2.84 -1.60 19.40
C ARG A 154 1.50 -1.16 19.98
N ARG A 155 0.39 -1.37 19.25
CA ARG A 155 -0.96 -0.98 19.69
C ARG A 155 -1.42 -1.82 20.88
N GLU A 156 -1.06 -3.10 20.92
CA GLU A 156 -1.33 -3.99 22.05
C GLU A 156 -0.67 -3.48 23.32
N TYR A 157 0.66 -3.31 23.31
CA TYR A 157 1.38 -2.70 24.44
C TYR A 157 0.81 -1.34 24.84
N ARG A 158 0.40 -0.51 23.87
CA ARG A 158 -0.17 0.81 24.18
C ARG A 158 -1.48 0.69 24.94
N ARG A 159 -2.36 -0.24 24.55
CA ARG A 159 -3.62 -0.49 25.25
C ARG A 159 -3.36 -0.96 26.68
N GLU A 160 -2.41 -1.87 26.87
CA GLU A 160 -2.03 -2.34 28.22
C GLU A 160 -1.52 -1.20 29.11
N GLN A 161 -0.64 -0.34 28.60
CA GLN A 161 -0.13 0.80 29.35
C GLN A 161 -1.24 1.82 29.68
N MET A 162 -2.19 2.04 28.76
CA MET A 162 -3.35 2.88 29.05
C MET A 162 -4.25 2.29 30.15
N THR A 163 -4.41 0.96 30.20
CA THR A 163 -5.14 0.28 31.27
C THR A 163 -4.41 0.41 32.61
N LYS A 164 -3.09 0.19 32.63
CA LYS A 164 -2.26 0.39 33.84
C LYS A 164 -2.36 1.83 34.35
N ASP A 165 -2.16 2.81 33.46
CA ASP A 165 -2.30 4.23 33.80
C ASP A 165 -3.70 4.58 34.32
N ALA A 166 -4.76 3.91 33.84
CA ALA A 166 -6.12 4.12 34.33
C ALA A 166 -6.32 3.52 35.73
N ASN A 167 -5.80 2.33 35.97
CA ASN A 167 -5.83 1.67 37.28
C ASN A 167 -5.04 2.47 38.32
N ASP A 168 -3.82 2.92 37.98
CA ASP A 168 -2.97 3.72 38.88
C ASP A 168 -3.66 5.04 39.28
N ARG A 169 -4.36 5.68 38.34
CA ARG A 169 -5.18 6.88 38.62
C ARG A 169 -6.33 6.58 39.56
N GLU A 170 -6.98 5.43 39.38
CA GLU A 170 -8.09 5.01 40.23
C GLU A 170 -7.62 4.66 41.64
N GLU A 171 -6.52 3.92 41.78
CA GLU A 171 -5.89 3.61 43.06
C GLU A 171 -5.46 4.88 43.79
N HIS A 172 -4.83 5.82 43.08
CA HIS A 172 -4.51 7.14 43.64
C HIS A 172 -5.77 7.86 44.13
N ARG A 173 -6.86 7.83 43.35
CA ARG A 173 -8.14 8.46 43.73
C ARG A 173 -8.73 7.80 44.99
N LEU A 174 -8.69 6.48 45.09
CA LEU A 174 -9.17 5.74 46.26
C LEU A 174 -8.31 6.04 47.50
N ARG A 175 -6.97 5.99 47.38
CA ARG A 175 -6.02 6.35 48.44
C ARG A 175 -6.27 7.77 48.98
N MET A 176 -6.55 8.73 48.10
CA MET A 176 -6.89 10.10 48.51
C MET A 176 -8.25 10.20 49.23
N LYS A 177 -9.27 9.43 48.78
CA LYS A 177 -10.58 9.36 49.45
C LYS A 177 -10.48 8.73 50.85
N GLU A 178 -9.72 7.64 51.00
CA GLU A 178 -9.52 6.97 52.28
C GLU A 178 -8.79 7.86 53.29
N ARG A 179 -7.72 8.54 52.85
CA ARG A 179 -7.00 9.51 53.69
C ARG A 179 -7.86 10.69 54.13
N THR A 180 -8.89 11.04 53.36
CA THR A 180 -9.86 12.08 53.75
C THR A 180 -10.81 11.61 54.85
N LYS A 181 -11.01 10.29 55.00
CA LYS A 181 -11.83 9.71 56.07
C LYS A 181 -11.04 9.46 57.36
N ASN A 182 -9.72 9.33 57.29
CA ASN A 182 -8.86 9.07 58.45
C ASN A 182 -8.24 10.38 58.99
N ASP A 183 -8.29 10.58 60.30
CA ASP A 183 -7.68 11.75 60.99
C ASP A 183 -6.14 11.67 61.15
N GLY A 184 -5.50 10.68 60.51
CA GLY A 184 -4.05 10.47 60.57
C GLY A 184 -3.25 11.47 59.73
N PRO A 185 -1.95 11.64 60.01
CA PRO A 185 -1.08 12.50 59.22
C PRO A 185 -0.98 12.00 57.77
N TRP A 186 -1.17 12.90 56.81
CA TRP A 186 -1.07 12.60 55.39
C TRP A 186 0.39 12.54 54.98
N VAL A 187 1.01 11.35 55.07
CA VAL A 187 2.41 11.13 54.68
C VAL A 187 2.53 10.09 53.56
N ASP A 188 3.55 10.18 52.70
CA ASP A 188 3.87 9.15 51.70
C ASP A 188 4.58 7.94 52.33
N GLU A 189 5.00 6.98 51.51
CA GLU A 189 5.72 5.78 51.97
C GLU A 189 7.09 6.11 52.61
N ASP A 190 7.67 7.26 52.25
CA ASP A 190 8.94 7.77 52.77
C ASP A 190 8.77 8.76 53.94
N GLY A 191 7.52 9.00 54.37
CA GLY A 191 7.20 9.89 55.49
C GLY A 191 7.04 11.38 55.17
N HIS A 192 7.05 11.79 53.90
CA HIS A 192 6.86 13.19 53.49
C HIS A 192 5.39 13.59 53.45
N ALA A 193 5.08 14.82 53.84
CA ALA A 193 3.72 15.33 53.88
C ALA A 193 3.07 15.44 52.48
N ILE A 194 1.93 14.78 52.29
CA ILE A 194 1.12 14.83 51.06
C ILE A 194 0.07 15.94 51.18
N ARG A 195 0.01 16.81 50.17
CA ARG A 195 -1.01 17.86 50.07
C ARG A 195 -2.39 17.24 49.79
N ARG A 196 -3.45 17.79 50.40
CA ARG A 196 -4.84 17.33 50.19
C ARG A 196 -5.31 17.40 48.73
N ASN A 197 -4.72 18.27 47.93
CA ASN A 197 -5.02 18.43 46.50
C ASN A 197 -3.94 17.82 45.58
N ALA A 198 -3.13 16.88 46.09
CA ALA A 198 -2.12 16.20 45.30
C ALA A 198 -2.76 15.55 44.05
N LYS A 199 -2.21 15.89 42.88
CA LYS A 199 -2.64 15.32 41.60
C LYS A 199 -1.81 14.07 41.31
N PHE A 200 -2.44 13.09 40.66
CA PHE A 200 -1.73 11.92 40.14
C PHE A 200 -0.66 12.37 39.13
N SER A 201 0.57 11.91 39.30
CA SER A 201 1.67 12.09 38.35
C SER A 201 2.11 10.73 37.83
N PRO A 202 2.01 10.46 36.52
CA PRO A 202 2.44 9.18 35.96
C PRO A 202 3.97 9.03 36.03
N LYS A 203 4.44 7.78 36.09
CA LYS A 203 5.87 7.47 36.01
C LYS A 203 6.42 7.86 34.63
N ARG A 204 7.46 8.69 34.61
CA ARG A 204 8.14 9.16 33.40
C ARG A 204 9.45 8.43 33.20
N LEU A 205 9.85 8.30 31.92
CA LEU A 205 11.11 7.72 31.49
C LEU A 205 12.19 8.81 31.37
N GLU A 206 13.41 8.42 31.00
CA GLU A 206 14.58 9.32 30.84
C GLU A 206 14.34 10.47 29.86
N ASN A 207 13.47 10.26 28.87
CA ASN A 207 13.06 11.28 27.89
C ASN A 207 11.82 12.08 28.31
N GLU A 208 11.47 12.03 29.60
CA GLU A 208 10.30 12.65 30.22
C GLU A 208 8.94 12.16 29.67
N GLU A 209 8.89 11.13 28.83
CA GLU A 209 7.64 10.55 28.31
C GLU A 209 7.10 9.48 29.26
N THR A 210 5.78 9.30 29.30
CA THR A 210 5.21 8.07 29.86
C THR A 210 5.37 6.90 28.88
N ARG A 211 5.25 5.66 29.36
CA ARG A 211 5.27 4.47 28.48
C ARG A 211 4.20 4.54 27.38
N ALA A 212 3.01 5.03 27.70
CA ALA A 212 1.93 5.18 26.73
C ALA A 212 2.24 6.28 25.69
N GLU A 213 2.87 7.39 26.10
CA GLU A 213 3.33 8.45 25.20
C GLU A 213 4.45 7.97 24.27
N LEU A 214 5.44 7.25 24.82
CA LEU A 214 6.52 6.62 24.07
C LEU A 214 5.98 5.74 22.94
N LEU A 215 5.03 4.85 23.26
CA LEU A 215 4.39 3.97 22.28
C LEU A 215 3.56 4.75 21.25
N ALA A 216 2.87 5.83 21.65
CA ALA A 216 2.07 6.65 20.74
C ALA A 216 2.95 7.38 19.71
N ARG A 217 4.03 8.01 20.20
CA ARG A 217 4.94 8.85 19.39
C ARG A 217 5.91 8.03 18.56
N SER A 218 6.10 6.76 18.89
CA SER A 218 6.97 5.84 18.13
C SER A 218 6.36 5.29 16.83
N LYS A 219 5.11 5.63 16.48
CA LYS A 219 4.48 5.13 15.24
C LYS A 219 5.33 5.42 14.00
N ALA A 220 5.75 6.67 13.80
CA ALA A 220 6.43 7.08 12.56
C ALA A 220 7.83 6.47 12.43
N LEU A 221 8.60 6.46 13.52
CA LEU A 221 9.99 5.94 13.49
C LEU A 221 10.04 4.45 13.15
N LEU A 222 9.05 3.67 13.61
CA LEU A 222 8.93 2.24 13.30
C LEU A 222 8.55 1.95 11.84
N MET A 223 8.11 2.96 11.07
CA MET A 223 7.73 2.80 9.66
C MET A 223 8.89 3.09 8.69
N MET A 224 10.00 3.62 9.20
CA MET A 224 11.16 4.03 8.42
C MET A 224 12.40 3.24 8.81
N SER A 225 13.38 3.20 7.91
CA SER A 225 14.65 2.55 8.18
C SER A 225 15.48 3.38 9.18
N PRO A 226 16.35 2.75 10.00
CA PRO A 226 17.15 3.44 11.02
C PRO A 226 18.06 4.56 10.48
N ASP A 227 18.52 4.46 9.23
CA ASP A 227 19.33 5.48 8.55
C ASP A 227 18.60 6.82 8.38
N LYS A 228 17.26 6.81 8.45
CA LYS A 228 16.41 8.00 8.31
C LYS A 228 16.02 8.62 9.65
N TRP A 229 16.48 8.05 10.77
CA TRP A 229 16.13 8.54 12.09
C TRP A 229 16.93 9.81 12.44
N THR A 230 16.20 10.82 12.92
CA THR A 230 16.76 11.96 13.64
C THR A 230 17.38 11.50 14.97
N GLU A 231 18.25 12.30 15.57
CA GLU A 231 18.91 11.94 16.84
C GLU A 231 17.90 11.67 17.96
N THR A 232 16.88 12.54 18.09
CA THR A 232 15.77 12.35 19.03
C THR A 232 14.95 11.07 18.77
N GLN A 233 14.90 10.58 17.52
CA GLN A 233 14.26 9.30 17.21
C GLN A 233 15.13 8.10 17.60
N LYS A 234 16.47 8.22 17.52
CA LYS A 234 17.40 7.19 17.98
C LYS A 234 17.35 7.04 19.49
N GLU A 235 17.45 8.14 20.24
CA GLU A 235 17.29 8.13 21.70
C GLU A 235 15.96 7.49 22.12
N ARG A 236 14.88 7.86 21.42
CA ARG A 236 13.55 7.27 21.67
C ARG A 236 13.50 5.78 21.35
N SER A 237 14.14 5.33 20.26
CA SER A 237 14.11 3.92 19.87
C SER A 237 14.92 3.05 20.83
N GLU A 238 16.01 3.56 21.39
CA GLU A 238 16.77 2.88 22.45
C GLU A 238 15.90 2.62 23.69
N ILE A 239 15.19 3.64 24.17
CA ILE A 239 14.26 3.49 25.30
C ILE A 239 13.12 2.53 24.94
N LEU A 240 12.52 2.68 23.76
CA LEU A 240 11.42 1.83 23.29
C LEU A 240 11.82 0.36 23.23
N PHE A 241 12.98 0.05 22.65
CA PHE A 241 13.45 -1.32 22.47
C PHE A 241 13.94 -1.96 23.77
N ARG A 242 14.37 -1.15 24.75
CA ARG A 242 14.69 -1.61 26.09
C ARG A 242 13.42 -1.94 26.90
N GLU A 243 12.41 -1.08 26.83
CA GLU A 243 11.15 -1.27 27.55
C GLU A 243 10.24 -2.34 26.91
N PHE A 244 10.31 -2.50 25.58
CA PHE A 244 9.44 -3.41 24.82
C PHE A 244 10.26 -4.25 23.82
N PRO A 245 10.92 -5.34 24.29
CA PRO A 245 11.76 -6.20 23.44
C PRO A 245 11.02 -6.79 22.24
N ASP A 246 9.74 -7.13 22.36
CA ASP A 246 8.96 -7.68 21.24
C ASP A 246 8.80 -6.67 20.10
N ILE A 247 8.69 -5.37 20.40
CA ILE A 247 8.66 -4.31 19.39
C ILE A 247 10.01 -4.25 18.67
N LYS A 248 11.13 -4.47 19.38
CA LYS A 248 12.47 -4.56 18.77
C LYS A 248 12.56 -5.76 17.83
N THR A 249 12.08 -6.92 18.26
CA THR A 249 12.08 -8.15 17.44
C THR A 249 11.21 -7.96 16.20
N ALA A 250 9.97 -7.50 16.35
CA ALA A 250 9.07 -7.19 15.24
C ALA A 250 9.69 -6.16 14.27
N PHE A 251 10.30 -5.09 14.78
CA PHE A 251 10.98 -4.09 13.95
C PHE A 251 12.15 -4.71 13.18
N THR A 252 12.94 -5.57 13.83
CA THR A 252 14.08 -6.26 13.22
C THR A 252 13.64 -7.23 12.13
N LEU A 253 12.55 -7.96 12.32
CA LEU A 253 11.97 -8.85 11.31
C LEU A 253 11.46 -8.05 10.10
N THR A 254 10.71 -6.98 10.33
CA THR A 254 10.20 -6.09 9.28
C THR A 254 11.34 -5.41 8.50
N HIS A 255 12.40 -5.00 9.18
CA HIS A 255 13.56 -4.39 8.55
C HIS A 255 14.44 -5.41 7.81
N SER A 256 14.69 -6.59 8.39
CA SER A 256 15.48 -7.63 7.73
C SER A 256 14.82 -8.12 6.44
N LEU A 257 13.48 -8.23 6.40
CA LEU A 257 12.76 -8.53 5.16
C LEU A 257 13.04 -7.49 4.06
N ARG A 258 13.01 -6.20 4.42
CA ARG A 258 13.38 -5.10 3.51
C ARG A 258 14.80 -5.29 2.98
N MET A 259 15.73 -5.64 3.87
CA MET A 259 17.13 -5.82 3.53
C MET A 259 17.33 -6.98 2.56
N ILE A 260 16.63 -8.10 2.76
CA ILE A 260 16.65 -9.26 1.86
C ILE A 260 16.32 -8.85 0.43
N PHE A 261 15.21 -8.12 0.22
CA PHE A 261 14.84 -7.67 -1.13
C PHE A 261 15.73 -6.53 -1.67
N SER A 262 16.35 -5.74 -0.80
CA SER A 262 17.29 -4.68 -1.23
C SER A 262 18.62 -5.24 -1.74
N GLN A 263 19.00 -6.43 -1.28
CA GLN A 263 20.25 -7.07 -1.66
C GLN A 263 20.23 -7.44 -3.15
N ARG A 264 21.35 -7.22 -3.84
CA ARG A 264 21.59 -7.78 -5.17
C ARG A 264 22.15 -9.19 -5.02
N CYS A 265 21.31 -10.18 -5.22
CA CYS A 265 21.65 -11.59 -5.11
C CYS A 265 20.85 -12.41 -6.14
N SER A 266 21.24 -13.67 -6.33
CA SER A 266 20.51 -14.60 -7.18
C SER A 266 19.21 -15.09 -6.52
N LYS A 267 18.33 -15.74 -7.31
CA LYS A 267 17.09 -16.36 -6.82
C LYS A 267 17.35 -17.34 -5.67
N GLU A 268 18.41 -18.14 -5.78
CA GLU A 268 18.81 -19.15 -4.80
C GLU A 268 19.32 -18.51 -3.49
N GLN A 269 20.10 -17.44 -3.60
CA GLN A 269 20.59 -16.68 -2.44
C GLN A 269 19.43 -15.96 -1.72
N GLY A 270 18.47 -15.44 -2.48
CA GLY A 270 17.21 -14.90 -1.97
C GLY A 270 16.43 -15.94 -1.18
N ALA A 271 16.29 -17.16 -1.73
CA ALA A 271 15.60 -18.28 -1.09
C ALA A 271 16.23 -18.66 0.27
N LEU A 272 17.57 -18.76 0.32
CA LEU A 272 18.28 -19.02 1.57
C LEU A 272 18.03 -17.94 2.62
N SER A 273 17.98 -16.68 2.19
CA SER A 273 17.73 -15.54 3.06
C SER A 273 16.30 -15.53 3.60
N LEU A 274 15.31 -15.83 2.75
CA LEU A 274 13.91 -15.97 3.16
C LEU A 274 13.70 -17.14 4.12
N ARG A 275 14.34 -18.29 3.88
CA ARG A 275 14.30 -19.44 4.81
C ARG A 275 14.82 -19.07 6.20
N SER A 276 15.95 -18.36 6.26
CA SER A 276 16.47 -17.84 7.54
C SER A 276 15.49 -16.86 8.20
N TRP A 277 14.82 -16.03 7.40
CA TRP A 277 13.80 -15.10 7.90
C TRP A 277 12.57 -15.85 8.45
N TYR A 278 12.07 -16.88 7.78
CA TYR A 278 10.96 -17.71 8.28
C TYR A 278 11.30 -18.38 9.62
N SER A 279 12.52 -18.89 9.80
CA SER A 279 12.94 -19.45 11.09
C SER A 279 12.88 -18.40 12.21
N LYS A 280 13.35 -17.18 11.96
CA LYS A 280 13.29 -16.08 12.94
C LYS A 280 11.86 -15.64 13.24
N VAL A 281 10.98 -15.67 12.24
CA VAL A 281 9.55 -15.40 12.42
C VAL A 281 8.91 -16.48 13.31
N ALA A 282 9.20 -17.75 13.04
CA ALA A 282 8.71 -18.86 13.85
C ALA A 282 9.20 -18.78 15.31
N GLU A 283 10.48 -18.43 15.53
CA GLU A 283 11.06 -18.18 16.85
C GLU A 283 10.38 -17.02 17.59
N PHE A 284 10.00 -15.95 16.87
CA PHE A 284 9.27 -14.83 17.46
C PHE A 284 7.85 -15.23 17.90
N GLY A 285 7.24 -16.24 17.27
CA GLY A 285 5.97 -16.82 17.70
C GLY A 285 4.76 -15.89 17.58
N ASN A 286 4.90 -14.72 16.95
CA ASN A 286 3.80 -13.80 16.76
C ASN A 286 2.86 -14.26 15.64
N LYS A 287 1.56 -14.36 15.95
CA LYS A 287 0.54 -14.84 15.00
C LYS A 287 0.55 -14.07 13.68
N ALA A 288 0.54 -12.74 13.71
CA ALA A 288 0.47 -11.94 12.49
C ALA A 288 1.70 -12.15 11.59
N PHE A 289 2.90 -12.22 12.18
CA PHE A 289 4.11 -12.53 11.41
C PHE A 289 4.10 -13.97 10.86
N ASN A 290 3.63 -14.95 11.64
CA ASN A 290 3.51 -16.33 11.18
C ASN A 290 2.51 -16.48 10.02
N ASP A 291 1.37 -15.80 10.08
CA ASP A 291 0.37 -15.79 9.00
C ASP A 291 0.98 -15.20 7.71
N ILE A 292 1.76 -14.11 7.83
CA ILE A 292 2.48 -13.52 6.69
C ILE A 292 3.52 -14.49 6.13
N ALA A 293 4.32 -15.12 6.99
CA ALA A 293 5.33 -16.09 6.58
C ALA A 293 4.71 -17.30 5.88
N ALA A 294 3.58 -17.80 6.37
CA ALA A 294 2.85 -18.90 5.72
C ALA A 294 2.35 -18.51 4.32
N ALA A 295 1.76 -17.31 4.17
CA ALA A 295 1.31 -16.80 2.88
C ALA A 295 2.48 -16.59 1.90
N MET A 296 3.64 -16.12 2.38
CA MET A 296 4.85 -16.00 1.57
C MET A 296 5.42 -17.36 1.16
N TYR A 297 5.40 -18.33 2.08
CA TYR A 297 5.93 -19.67 1.81
C TYR A 297 5.10 -20.41 0.76
N ASP A 298 3.77 -20.24 0.77
CA ASP A 298 2.85 -20.83 -0.22
C ASP A 298 3.17 -20.42 -1.66
N ARG A 299 3.64 -19.17 -1.85
CA ARG A 299 3.95 -18.58 -3.17
C ARG A 299 5.41 -18.11 -3.26
N GLU A 300 6.32 -18.88 -2.65
CA GLU A 300 7.72 -18.49 -2.52
C GLU A 300 8.38 -18.35 -3.89
N ASP A 301 8.06 -19.23 -4.86
CA ASP A 301 8.70 -19.20 -6.18
C ASP A 301 8.39 -17.90 -6.94
N GLU A 302 7.14 -17.45 -6.88
CA GLU A 302 6.67 -16.21 -7.51
C GLU A 302 7.21 -14.95 -6.81
N ILE A 303 7.42 -15.01 -5.49
CA ILE A 303 8.10 -13.93 -4.75
C ILE A 303 9.59 -13.88 -5.15
N LEU A 304 10.22 -15.05 -5.26
CA LEU A 304 11.63 -15.17 -5.59
C LEU A 304 11.94 -14.75 -7.04
N ASN A 305 10.96 -14.78 -7.95
CA ASN A 305 11.09 -14.24 -9.30
C ASN A 305 11.48 -12.75 -9.31
N TYR A 306 11.22 -12.02 -8.22
CA TYR A 306 11.78 -10.68 -8.00
C TYR A 306 13.30 -10.62 -8.18
N PHE A 307 14.05 -11.65 -7.77
CA PHE A 307 15.52 -11.62 -7.87
C PHE A 307 16.04 -11.81 -9.30
N VAL A 308 15.19 -12.24 -10.25
CA VAL A 308 15.54 -12.39 -11.66
C VAL A 308 15.50 -11.03 -12.37
N PHE A 309 14.34 -10.37 -12.36
CA PHE A 309 14.13 -9.11 -13.11
C PHE A 309 14.21 -7.86 -12.23
N ARG A 310 14.10 -8.01 -10.90
CA ARG A 310 13.96 -6.90 -9.93
C ARG A 310 12.79 -5.97 -10.18
N SER A 311 11.80 -6.50 -10.88
CA SER A 311 10.54 -5.87 -11.20
C SER A 311 9.61 -5.80 -10.00
N THR A 312 8.82 -4.73 -9.93
CA THR A 312 7.78 -4.52 -8.91
C THR A 312 6.52 -4.02 -9.59
N ASN A 313 5.39 -4.02 -8.90
CA ASN A 313 4.14 -3.47 -9.44
C ASN A 313 4.11 -1.92 -9.50
N ALA A 314 5.23 -1.25 -9.15
CA ALA A 314 5.38 0.21 -9.18
C ALA A 314 5.02 0.86 -10.53
N SER A 315 5.16 0.14 -11.66
CA SER A 315 4.70 0.63 -12.97
C SER A 315 3.18 0.79 -13.02
N ALA A 316 2.43 -0.20 -12.51
CA ALA A 316 0.99 -0.13 -12.41
C ALA A 316 0.56 0.92 -11.38
N GLU A 317 1.21 0.99 -10.22
CA GLU A 317 0.94 2.04 -9.23
C GLU A 317 1.14 3.45 -9.81
N SER A 318 2.23 3.65 -10.55
CA SER A 318 2.54 4.92 -11.22
C SER A 318 1.46 5.26 -12.27
N PHE A 319 1.03 4.26 -13.04
CA PHE A 319 -0.05 4.45 -14.01
C PHE A 319 -1.38 4.77 -13.30
N ASN A 320 -1.72 4.05 -12.25
CA ASN A 320 -2.90 4.29 -11.43
C ASN A 320 -2.88 5.68 -10.79
N ALA A 321 -1.71 6.20 -10.40
CA ALA A 321 -1.56 7.58 -9.95
C ALA A 321 -1.86 8.58 -11.08
N LYS A 322 -1.45 8.32 -12.34
CA LYS A 322 -1.80 9.16 -13.50
C LYS A 322 -3.29 9.14 -13.80
N VAL A 323 -3.94 7.98 -13.73
CA VAL A 323 -5.40 7.85 -13.88
C VAL A 323 -6.13 8.64 -12.80
N LYS A 324 -5.71 8.51 -11.53
CA LYS A 324 -6.24 9.28 -10.40
C LYS A 324 -6.05 10.79 -10.59
N HIS A 325 -4.89 11.22 -11.08
CA HIS A 325 -4.61 12.63 -11.39
C HIS A 325 -5.52 13.15 -12.50
N PHE A 326 -5.66 12.42 -13.60
CA PHE A 326 -6.53 12.80 -14.72
C PHE A 326 -7.99 12.94 -14.27
N ARG A 327 -8.48 11.99 -13.46
CA ARG A 327 -9.81 12.10 -12.83
C ARG A 327 -9.95 13.35 -11.96
N ALA A 328 -8.94 13.67 -11.15
CA ALA A 328 -8.97 14.83 -10.27
C ALA A 328 -9.08 16.15 -11.07
N GLN A 329 -8.41 16.25 -12.22
CA GLN A 329 -8.52 17.42 -13.11
C GLN A 329 -9.93 17.59 -13.68
N LEU A 330 -10.64 16.48 -13.95
CA LEU A 330 -12.03 16.49 -14.41
C LEU A 330 -13.05 16.77 -13.29
N ARG A 331 -12.60 16.84 -12.04
CA ARG A 331 -13.46 16.98 -10.83
C ARG A 331 -14.49 15.86 -10.70
N GLY A 332 -14.11 14.65 -11.11
CA GLY A 332 -14.97 13.47 -11.15
C GLY A 332 -15.28 12.99 -12.56
N ILE A 333 -15.93 11.84 -12.66
CA ILE A 333 -16.30 11.21 -13.93
C ILE A 333 -17.82 11.27 -14.07
N ILE A 334 -18.31 12.13 -14.96
CA ILE A 334 -19.74 12.23 -15.28
C ILE A 334 -20.08 11.28 -16.43
N ASP A 335 -19.25 11.27 -17.48
CA ASP A 335 -19.38 10.39 -18.64
C ASP A 335 -18.20 9.42 -18.71
N LYS A 336 -18.46 8.15 -18.39
CA LYS A 336 -17.43 7.11 -18.31
C LYS A 336 -16.89 6.75 -19.69
N LYS A 337 -17.74 6.60 -20.70
CA LYS A 337 -17.32 6.31 -22.08
C LYS A 337 -16.37 7.38 -22.59
N PHE A 338 -16.71 8.65 -22.36
CA PHE A 338 -15.85 9.74 -22.78
C PHE A 338 -14.55 9.82 -21.99
N PHE A 339 -14.59 9.53 -20.67
CA PHE A 339 -13.37 9.42 -19.88
C PHE A 339 -12.44 8.32 -20.39
N LEU A 340 -12.97 7.11 -20.62
CA LEU A 340 -12.20 5.97 -21.13
C LEU A 340 -11.67 6.20 -22.55
N PHE A 341 -12.46 6.85 -23.40
CA PHE A 341 -12.02 7.31 -24.71
C PHE A 341 -10.79 8.22 -24.58
N ARG A 342 -10.87 9.27 -23.77
CA ARG A 342 -9.74 10.20 -23.60
C ARG A 342 -8.52 9.52 -22.97
N LEU A 343 -8.75 8.64 -21.99
CA LEU A 343 -7.70 7.87 -21.33
C LEU A 343 -6.94 6.99 -22.33
N THR A 344 -7.65 6.27 -23.19
CA THR A 344 -7.03 5.43 -24.23
C THR A 344 -6.34 6.25 -25.31
N ARG A 345 -6.84 7.44 -25.66
CA ARG A 345 -6.13 8.35 -26.58
C ARG A 345 -4.77 8.81 -26.06
N LEU A 346 -4.63 8.95 -24.75
CA LEU A 346 -3.40 9.37 -24.08
C LEU A 346 -2.40 8.23 -23.88
N TYR A 347 -2.90 7.04 -23.53
CA TYR A 347 -2.07 5.98 -22.97
C TYR A 347 -2.19 4.62 -23.65
N ALA A 348 -3.17 4.40 -24.53
CA ALA A 348 -3.23 3.21 -25.38
C ALA A 348 -2.52 3.46 -26.71
#